data_AF-A0A969M6I3-F1
#
_entry.id   AF-A0A969M6I3-F1
#
_cell.length_a   1.000
_cell.length_b   1.000
_cell.length_c   1.000
_cell.angle_alpha   90.00
_cell.angle_beta   90.00
_cell.angle_gamma   90.00
#
_symmetry.space_group_name_H-M   'P 1'
#
loop_
_entity.id
_entity.type
_entity.pdbx_description
1 polymer ?
#
loop_
_entity_poly.entity_id
_entity_poly.type
_entity_poly.pdbx_seq_one_letter_code
_entity_poly.pdbx_strand_id
1 'polypeptide(L)'
;EDATYEVACVGLRPGDVLVLYTDGVTEAMSADRRLFTLDRLLGYLSEQPARSASVLADRIKAAVKAFEAGARQSDDLTLVILRYRGQQPRV
;
A
#
# COMPACT_ATOMS: atom_id res chain seq x y z
N GLU A 1 27.37 -3.42 -14.81
CA GLU A 1 26.51 -2.58 -15.66
C GLU A 1 26.19 -1.32 -14.89
N ASP A 2 26.44 -0.13 -15.46
CA ASP A 2 26.06 1.13 -14.83
C ASP A 2 24.64 1.50 -15.28
N ALA A 3 23.71 1.58 -14.31
CA ALA A 3 22.33 1.99 -14.53
C ALA A 3 22.10 3.37 -13.89
N THR A 4 21.42 4.26 -14.61
CA THR A 4 21.00 5.58 -14.11
C THR A 4 19.56 5.49 -13.60
N TYR A 5 19.29 6.03 -12.42
CA TYR A 5 17.97 6.00 -11.79
C TYR A 5 17.41 7.40 -11.61
N GLU A 6 16.11 7.55 -11.83
CA GLU A 6 15.39 8.79 -11.52
C GLU A 6 15.20 8.92 -10.01
N VAL A 7 15.32 10.16 -9.51
CA VAL A 7 15.12 10.49 -8.10
C VAL A 7 14.03 11.55 -8.01
N ALA A 8 13.06 11.33 -7.12
CA ALA A 8 12.00 12.27 -6.81
C ALA A 8 12.01 12.61 -5.31
N CYS A 9 11.68 13.86 -4.99
CA CYS A 9 11.55 14.36 -3.62
C CYS A 9 10.15 14.91 -3.39
N VAL A 10 9.53 14.54 -2.27
CA VAL A 10 8.22 15.05 -1.84
C VAL A 10 8.26 15.47 -0.38
N GLY A 11 7.70 16.64 -0.07
CA GLY A 11 7.56 17.11 1.30
C GLY A 11 6.31 16.51 1.96
N LEU A 12 6.45 15.93 3.15
CA LEU A 12 5.34 15.37 3.91
C LEU A 12 4.83 16.35 4.98
N ARG A 13 3.51 16.43 5.13
CA ARG A 13 2.81 17.17 6.18
C ARG A 13 2.35 16.23 7.29
N PRO A 14 2.26 16.68 8.55
CA PRO A 14 1.75 15.85 9.64
C PRO A 14 0.37 15.28 9.27
N GLY A 15 0.24 13.95 9.36
CA GLY A 15 -0.96 13.22 8.93
C GLY A 15 -0.80 12.49 7.60
N ASP A 16 0.15 12.90 6.75
CA ASP A 16 0.40 12.26 5.47
C ASP A 16 0.83 10.80 5.64
N VAL A 17 0.41 9.97 4.70
CA VAL A 17 0.71 8.55 4.64
C VAL A 17 1.37 8.24 3.31
N LEU A 18 2.55 7.64 3.36
CA LEU A 18 3.23 7.07 2.21
C LEU A 18 3.01 5.55 2.21
N VAL A 19 2.46 5.04 1.11
CA VAL A 19 2.23 3.61 0.87
C VAL A 19 3.16 3.17 -0.25
N LEU A 20 4.10 2.28 0.08
CA LEU A 20 4.98 1.64 -0.89
C LEU A 20 4.57 0.17 -1.01
N TYR A 21 4.52 -0.34 -2.22
CA TYR A 21 4.09 -1.69 -2.51
C TYR A 21 4.83 -2.27 -3.72
N THR A 22 4.90 -3.60 -3.78
CA THR A 22 5.28 -4.33 -5.00
C THR A 22 4.04 -4.63 -5.84
N ASP A 23 4.25 -4.86 -7.13
CA ASP A 23 3.22 -5.27 -8.11
C ASP A 23 2.36 -6.46 -7.65
N GLY A 24 2.88 -7.39 -6.84
CA GLY A 24 2.10 -8.44 -6.19
C GLY A 24 0.86 -7.96 -5.40
N VAL A 25 0.76 -6.67 -5.03
CA VAL A 25 -0.49 -6.06 -4.51
C VAL A 25 -1.49 -5.80 -5.63
N THR A 26 -1.07 -5.12 -6.70
CA THR A 26 -1.95 -4.70 -7.80
C THR A 26 -2.28 -5.83 -8.77
N GLU A 27 -1.42 -6.83 -8.86
CA GLU A 27 -1.57 -8.02 -9.69
C GLU A 27 -2.17 -9.22 -8.96
N ALA A 28 -2.55 -9.05 -7.68
CA ALA A 28 -3.33 -10.05 -6.96
C ALA A 28 -4.61 -10.36 -7.76
N MET A 29 -4.83 -11.65 -8.02
CA MET A 29 -5.85 -12.11 -8.96
C MET A 29 -6.98 -12.84 -8.22
N SER A 30 -8.21 -12.45 -8.51
CA SER A 30 -9.41 -13.13 -8.02
C SER A 30 -9.69 -14.43 -8.80
N ALA A 31 -10.60 -15.25 -8.29
CA ALA A 31 -11.01 -16.50 -8.93
C ALA A 31 -11.57 -16.33 -10.36
N ASP A 32 -12.19 -15.19 -10.66
CA ASP A 32 -12.69 -14.81 -11.99
C ASP A 32 -11.63 -14.13 -12.88
N ARG A 33 -10.34 -14.24 -12.51
CA ARG A 33 -9.19 -13.71 -13.24
C ARG A 33 -9.18 -12.18 -13.40
N ARG A 34 -9.68 -11.46 -12.40
CA ARG A 34 -9.58 -9.99 -12.34
C ARG A 34 -8.43 -9.62 -11.43
N LEU A 35 -7.64 -8.62 -11.83
CA LEU A 35 -6.56 -8.06 -11.00
C LEU A 35 -7.13 -7.11 -9.96
N PHE A 36 -6.45 -6.92 -8.82
CA PHE A 36 -6.86 -5.96 -7.79
C PHE A 36 -6.75 -4.52 -8.28
N THR A 37 -5.68 -4.17 -9.03
CA THR A 37 -5.39 -2.85 -9.64
C THR A 37 -5.12 -1.71 -8.65
N LEU A 38 -4.41 -0.68 -9.13
CA LEU A 38 -4.15 0.55 -8.39
C LEU A 38 -5.45 1.31 -8.05
N ASP A 39 -6.42 1.34 -8.95
CA ASP A 39 -7.68 2.07 -8.71
C ASP A 39 -8.46 1.52 -7.51
N ARG A 40 -8.49 0.19 -7.33
CA ARG A 40 -9.11 -0.39 -6.13
C ARG A 40 -8.30 -0.13 -4.88
N LEU A 41 -6.97 -0.13 -4.96
CA LEU A 41 -6.12 0.25 -3.84
C LEU A 41 -6.43 1.69 -3.41
N LEU A 42 -6.48 2.64 -4.36
CA LEU A 42 -6.82 4.03 -4.10
C LEU A 42 -8.23 4.20 -3.53
N GLY A 43 -9.22 3.51 -4.11
CA GLY A 43 -10.59 3.49 -3.61
C GLY A 43 -10.65 2.98 -2.16
N TYR A 44 -9.99 1.86 -1.89
CA TYR A 44 -9.92 1.29 -0.54
C TYR A 44 -9.26 2.23 0.47
N LEU A 45 -8.13 2.85 0.10
CA LEU A 45 -7.41 3.80 0.94
C LEU A 45 -8.24 5.04 1.27
N SER A 46 -9.05 5.51 0.31
CA SER A 46 -9.90 6.70 0.47
C SER A 46 -10.99 6.51 1.53
N GLU A 47 -11.38 5.28 1.81
CA GLU A 47 -12.39 4.93 2.82
C GLU A 47 -11.79 4.70 4.23
N GLN A 48 -10.46 4.70 4.36
CA GLN A 48 -9.81 4.45 5.64
C GLN A 48 -9.61 5.74 6.44
N PRO A 49 -10.10 5.83 7.69
CA PRO A 49 -9.77 6.96 8.53
C PRO A 49 -8.29 6.92 8.91
N ALA A 50 -7.74 8.05 9.33
CA ALA A 50 -6.33 8.21 9.68
C ALA A 50 -5.91 7.35 10.89
N ARG A 51 -5.55 6.08 10.65
CA ARG A 51 -5.14 5.06 11.63
C ARG A 51 -3.62 4.90 11.70
N SER A 52 -3.12 4.09 12.64
CA SER A 52 -1.68 3.79 12.69
C SER A 52 -1.22 3.11 11.38
N ALA A 53 0.07 3.25 11.07
CA ALA A 53 0.66 2.64 9.87
C ALA A 53 0.47 1.10 9.85
N SER A 54 0.62 0.44 10.99
CA SER A 54 0.41 -1.01 11.13
C SER A 54 -1.03 -1.43 10.79
N VAL A 55 -2.02 -0.72 11.34
CA VAL A 55 -3.43 -1.04 11.10
C VAL A 55 -3.80 -0.83 9.63
N LEU A 56 -3.19 0.16 8.97
CA LEU A 56 -3.41 0.36 7.54
C LEU A 56 -2.77 -0.77 6.72
N ALA A 57 -1.55 -1.20 7.06
CA ALA A 57 -0.88 -2.33 6.39
C ALA A 57 -1.71 -3.61 6.48
N ASP A 58 -2.18 -3.95 7.69
CA ASP A 58 -3.02 -5.13 7.93
C ASP A 58 -4.33 -5.06 7.13
N ARG A 59 -4.91 -3.86 7.04
CA ARG A 59 -6.14 -3.61 6.29
C ARG A 59 -5.96 -3.77 4.80
N ILE A 60 -4.88 -3.25 4.21
CA ILE A 60 -4.60 -3.43 2.78
C ILE A 60 -4.38 -4.92 2.50
N LYS A 61 -3.56 -5.60 3.32
CA LYS A 61 -3.33 -7.04 3.20
C LYS A 61 -4.63 -7.84 3.25
N ALA A 62 -5.51 -7.52 4.20
CA ALA A 62 -6.80 -8.19 4.33
C ALA A 62 -7.71 -7.93 3.12
N ALA A 63 -7.73 -6.71 2.57
CA ALA A 63 -8.51 -6.38 1.38
C ALA A 63 -8.03 -7.17 0.15
N VAL A 64 -6.71 -7.28 -0.04
CA VAL A 64 -6.13 -8.07 -1.13
C VAL A 64 -6.46 -9.55 -0.96
N LYS A 65 -6.29 -10.11 0.25
CA LYS A 65 -6.64 -11.51 0.53
C LYS A 65 -8.14 -11.81 0.37
N ALA A 66 -9.00 -10.87 0.74
CA ALA A 66 -10.44 -10.99 0.52
C ALA A 66 -10.79 -10.97 -0.98
N PHE A 67 -10.09 -10.13 -1.76
CA PHE A 67 -10.28 -10.06 -3.21
C PHE A 67 -9.81 -11.32 -3.95
N GLU A 68 -8.71 -11.94 -3.51
CA GLU A 68 -8.26 -13.25 -4.02
C GLU A 68 -9.34 -14.32 -3.83
N ALA A 69 -10.21 -14.19 -2.81
CA ALA A 69 -11.33 -15.10 -2.54
C ALA A 69 -10.93 -16.58 -2.48
N GLY A 70 -9.74 -16.87 -1.94
CA GLY A 70 -9.19 -18.23 -1.86
C GLY A 70 -8.49 -18.72 -3.12
N ALA A 71 -8.38 -17.89 -4.17
CA ALA A 71 -7.48 -18.15 -5.28
C ALA A 71 -6.03 -18.24 -4.77
N ARG A 72 -5.22 -19.04 -5.47
CA ARG A 72 -3.79 -19.14 -5.19
C ARG A 72 -3.16 -17.77 -5.45
N GLN A 73 -2.36 -17.31 -4.49
CA GLN A 73 -1.55 -16.10 -4.63
C GLN A 73 -0.71 -16.16 -5.92
N SER A 74 -0.80 -15.12 -6.72
CA SER A 74 -0.13 -15.01 -8.02
C SER A 74 1.34 -14.61 -7.88
N ASP A 75 1.68 -13.77 -6.90
CA ASP A 75 3.04 -13.24 -6.68
C ASP A 75 3.27 -12.79 -5.22
N ASP A 76 4.51 -12.48 -4.84
CA ASP A 76 4.89 -12.03 -3.50
C ASP A 76 4.33 -10.63 -3.18
N LEU A 77 3.59 -10.53 -2.07
CA LEU A 77 2.96 -9.30 -1.61
C LEU A 77 3.84 -8.60 -0.57
N THR A 78 4.40 -7.45 -0.93
CA THR A 78 5.16 -6.59 -0.01
C THR A 78 4.50 -5.22 0.16
N LEU A 79 4.41 -4.75 1.41
CA LEU A 79 3.85 -3.45 1.78
C LEU A 79 4.74 -2.77 2.82
N VAL A 80 5.00 -1.47 2.61
CA VAL A 80 5.62 -0.59 3.61
C VAL A 80 4.72 0.64 3.77
N ILE A 81 4.31 0.90 5.01
CA ILE A 81 3.47 2.04 5.37
C ILE A 81 4.25 2.97 6.27
N LEU A 82 4.40 4.22 5.84
CA LEU A 82 4.93 5.31 6.65
C LEU A 82 3.83 6.31 6.92
N ARG A 83 3.64 6.66 8.19
CA ARG A 83 2.76 7.78 8.59
C ARG A 83 3.61 8.86 9.22
N TYR A 84 3.63 10.04 8.59
CA TYR A 84 4.37 11.16 9.13
C TYR A 84 3.55 11.85 10.23
N ARG A 85 4.08 11.86 11.46
CA ARG A 85 3.39 12.46 12.62
C ARG A 85 3.75 13.93 12.84
N GLY A 86 4.61 14.50 11.99
CA GLY A 86 5.24 15.79 12.25
C GLY A 86 6.43 15.69 13.20
N GLN A 87 7.05 16.84 13.47
CA GLN A 87 8.07 16.96 14.49
C GLN A 87 7.41 16.86 15.86
N GLN A 88 7.76 15.85 16.66
CA GLN A 88 7.45 15.90 18.09
C GLN A 88 8.31 17.00 18.71
N PRO A 89 7.75 17.95 19.48
CA PRO A 89 8.57 18.84 20.27
C PRO A 89 9.43 17.98 21.20
N ARG A 90 10.76 18.17 21.15
CA ARG A 90 11.67 17.58 22.14
C ARG A 90 11.31 18.22 23.49
N VAL A 91 10.80 17.40 24.41
CA VAL A 91 10.65 17.76 25.83
C VAL A 91 12.02 17.64 26.49
#